data_AF-A0A7K4FU84-F1
#
_entry.id   AF-A0A7K4FU84-F1
#
_cell.length_a   1.000
_cell.length_b   1.000
_cell.length_c   1.000
_cell.angle_alpha   90.00
_cell.angle_beta   90.00
_cell.angle_gamma   90.00
#
_symmetry.space_group_name_H-M   'P 1'
#
loop_
_entity.id
_entity.type
_entity.pdbx_description
1 polymer ?
#
loop_
_entity_poly.entity_id
_entity_poly.type
_entity_poly.pdbx_seq_one_letter_code
_entity_poly.pdbx_strand_id
1 'polypeptide(L)'
;MDYIGLAEKSGIEKQVAVYVYRRLNGGYFMGIYFAKPPVLYTLRDWPFLYLKRFKLYPKLSESEYNEVFQHLLTLDVISILGSSAHLLGKPLP
;
A
#
# COMPACT_ATOMS: atom_id res chain seq x y z
N MET A 1 5.32 -6.56 10.86
CA MET A 1 4.43 -5.54 11.44
C MET A 1 3.23 -5.42 10.52
N ASP A 2 2.00 -5.50 11.04
CA ASP A 2 0.81 -5.29 10.22
C ASP A 2 0.57 -3.79 9.99
N TYR A 3 -0.12 -3.45 8.91
CA TYR A 3 -0.39 -2.05 8.53
C TYR A 3 -1.20 -1.30 9.61
N ILE A 4 -2.18 -1.97 10.20
CA ILE A 4 -3.03 -1.36 11.23
C ILE A 4 -2.25 -1.07 12.50
N GLY A 5 -1.40 -1.99 12.96
CA GLY A 5 -0.57 -1.77 14.14
C GLY A 5 0.52 -0.71 13.90
N LEU A 6 0.98 -0.51 12.66
CA LEU A 6 1.82 0.65 12.31
C LEU A 6 1.04 1.96 12.51
N ALA A 7 -0.18 2.05 11.95
CA ALA A 7 -0.99 3.26 12.09
C ALA A 7 -1.33 3.59 13.55
N GLU A 8 -1.68 2.59 14.36
CA GLU A 8 -1.96 2.76 15.79
C GLU A 8 -0.71 3.23 16.55
N LYS A 9 0.48 2.70 16.24
CA LYS A 9 1.74 3.15 16.84
C LYS A 9 2.14 4.57 16.44
N SER A 10 1.70 5.03 15.27
CA SER A 10 1.86 6.41 14.83
C SER A 10 0.83 7.36 15.44
N GLY A 11 -0.01 6.89 16.37
CA GLY A 11 -1.02 7.70 17.05
C GLY A 11 -2.32 7.91 16.26
N ILE A 12 -2.52 7.16 15.18
CA ILE A 12 -3.66 7.34 14.28
C ILE A 12 -4.75 6.33 14.63
N GLU A 13 -6.00 6.78 14.62
CA GLU A 13 -7.13 5.92 14.94
C GLU A 13 -7.26 4.74 13.95
N LYS A 14 -7.49 3.55 14.51
CA LYS A 14 -7.73 2.32 13.74
C LYS A 14 -8.78 2.49 12.64
N GLN A 15 -9.84 3.27 12.89
CA GLN A 15 -10.91 3.46 11.91
C GLN A 15 -10.43 4.23 10.67
N VAL A 16 -9.55 5.22 10.84
CA VAL A 16 -8.91 5.95 9.74
C VAL A 16 -8.06 4.99 8.92
N ALA A 17 -7.27 4.14 9.57
CA ALA A 17 -6.46 3.14 8.90
C ALA A 17 -7.29 2.12 8.11
N VAL A 18 -8.34 1.59 8.72
CA VAL A 18 -9.27 0.66 8.05
C VAL A 18 -9.96 1.33 6.86
N TYR A 19 -10.35 2.60 6.98
CA TYR A 19 -10.94 3.37 5.89
C TYR A 19 -10.01 3.44 4.69
N VAL A 20 -8.76 3.87 4.91
CA VAL A 20 -7.75 3.99 3.85
C VAL A 20 -7.47 2.63 3.21
N TYR A 21 -7.25 1.59 4.03
CA TYR A 21 -6.98 0.23 3.57
C TYR A 21 -8.07 -0.29 2.62
N ARG A 22 -9.34 -0.11 2.99
CA ARG A 22 -10.48 -0.53 2.16
C ARG A 22 -10.55 0.21 0.83
N ARG A 23 -10.27 1.52 0.81
CA ARG A 23 -10.32 2.32 -0.43
C ARG A 23 -9.16 2.05 -1.37
N LEU A 24 -8.05 1.58 -0.83
CA LEU A 24 -6.89 1.16 -1.61
C LEU A 24 -6.90 -0.34 -1.90
N ASN A 25 -8.01 -1.05 -1.65
CA ASN A 25 -8.15 -2.50 -1.85
C ASN A 25 -7.05 -3.33 -1.15
N GLY A 26 -6.55 -2.84 -0.01
CA GLY A 26 -5.48 -3.47 0.74
C GLY A 26 -4.08 -3.29 0.17
N GLY A 27 -3.91 -2.38 -0.81
CA GLY A 27 -2.60 -2.02 -1.37
C GLY A 27 -2.09 -3.01 -2.41
N TYR A 28 -0.78 -2.99 -2.63
CA TYR A 28 -0.11 -3.73 -3.69
C TYR A 28 -0.23 -5.24 -3.50
N PHE A 29 0.08 -5.74 -2.30
CA PHE A 29 0.11 -7.19 -2.04
C PHE A 29 -1.26 -7.85 -2.15
N MET A 30 -2.31 -7.21 -1.62
CA MET A 30 -3.67 -7.73 -1.77
C MET A 30 -4.12 -7.71 -3.23
N GLY A 31 -3.68 -6.70 -4.00
CA GLY A 31 -3.89 -6.63 -5.44
C GLY A 31 -3.26 -7.81 -6.18
N ILE A 32 -2.03 -8.19 -5.85
CA ILE A 32 -1.34 -9.35 -6.45
C ILE A 32 -1.95 -10.67 -5.99
N TYR A 33 -2.26 -10.80 -4.70
CA TYR A 33 -2.80 -12.04 -4.12
C TYR A 33 -4.07 -12.48 -4.84
N PHE A 34 -4.91 -11.52 -5.25
CA PHE A 34 -6.13 -11.78 -6.01
C PHE A 34 -6.00 -11.54 -7.52
N ALA A 35 -4.79 -11.27 -8.03
CA ALA A 35 -4.58 -11.02 -9.45
C ALA A 35 -4.78 -12.31 -10.26
N LYS A 36 -5.64 -12.25 -11.29
CA LYS A 36 -5.74 -13.31 -12.28
C LYS A 36 -4.58 -13.20 -13.29
N PRO A 37 -4.13 -14.31 -13.88
CA PRO A 37 -3.14 -14.26 -14.94
C PRO A 37 -3.57 -13.36 -16.12
N PRO A 38 -2.65 -12.57 -16.71
CA PRO A 38 -1.23 -12.48 -16.37
C PRO A 38 -0.95 -11.42 -15.29
N VAL A 39 -0.38 -11.87 -14.16
CA VAL A 39 -0.06 -11.08 -12.96
C VAL A 39 0.87 -9.89 -13.25
N LEU A 40 1.68 -9.99 -14.30
CA LEU A 40 2.62 -8.95 -14.74
C LEU A 40 1.94 -7.60 -15.04
N TYR A 41 0.69 -7.57 -15.51
CA TYR A 41 -0.01 -6.30 -15.72
C TYR A 41 -0.33 -5.61 -14.39
N THR A 42 -0.78 -6.37 -13.40
CA THR A 42 -1.04 -5.86 -12.04
C THR A 42 0.26 -5.33 -11.40
N LEU A 43 1.38 -6.03 -11.64
CA LEU A 43 2.70 -5.61 -11.18
C LEU A 43 3.20 -4.34 -11.86
N ARG A 44 2.92 -4.14 -13.15
CA ARG A 44 3.34 -2.92 -13.87
C ARG A 44 2.52 -1.72 -13.42
N ASP A 45 1.22 -1.91 -13.24
CA ASP A 45 0.28 -0.81 -13.09
C ASP A 45 -0.02 -0.47 -11.62
N TRP A 46 0.69 -1.07 -10.67
CA TRP A 46 0.48 -0.86 -9.24
C TRP A 46 0.52 0.60 -8.77
N PRO A 47 1.39 1.51 -9.28
CA PRO A 47 1.40 2.89 -8.80
C PRO A 47 0.10 3.62 -9.22
N PHE A 48 -0.49 3.22 -10.35
CA PHE A 48 -1.76 3.79 -10.81
C PHE A 48 -2.92 3.47 -9.88
N LEU A 49 -2.84 2.41 -9.08
CA LEU A 49 -3.83 2.13 -8.03
C LEU A 49 -3.97 3.36 -7.13
N TYR A 50 -2.86 3.85 -6.57
CA TYR A 50 -2.87 4.96 -5.64
C TYR A 50 -3.25 6.28 -6.32
N LEU A 51 -2.70 6.54 -7.52
CA LEU A 51 -2.98 7.77 -8.27
C LEU A 51 -4.46 7.90 -8.68
N LYS A 52 -5.09 6.79 -9.12
CA LYS A 52 -6.53 6.81 -9.46
C LYS A 52 -7.40 6.97 -8.22
N ARG A 53 -7.01 6.35 -7.10
CA ARG A 53 -7.79 6.35 -5.87
C ARG A 53 -7.82 7.72 -5.19
N PHE A 54 -6.75 8.49 -5.29
CA PHE A 54 -6.75 9.90 -4.85
C PHE A 54 -7.82 10.75 -5.53
N LYS A 55 -8.01 10.56 -6.85
CA LYS A 55 -9.06 11.29 -7.59
C LYS A 55 -10.48 10.86 -7.20
N LEU A 56 -10.66 9.58 -6.85
CA LEU A 56 -11.96 9.01 -6.50
C LEU A 56 -12.33 9.23 -5.03
N TYR A 57 -11.34 9.40 -4.16
CA TYR A 57 -11.53 9.54 -2.71
C TYR A 57 -10.75 10.76 -2.19
N PRO A 58 -11.28 11.98 -2.36
CA PRO A 58 -10.59 13.22 -1.95
C PRO A 58 -10.22 13.25 -0.46
N LYS A 59 -10.97 12.54 0.38
CA LYS A 59 -10.70 12.36 1.81
C LYS A 59 -9.29 11.82 2.10
N LEU A 60 -8.67 11.11 1.15
CA LEU A 60 -7.27 10.64 1.27
C LEU A 60 -6.23 11.77 1.28
N SER A 61 -6.62 12.99 0.90
CA SER A 61 -5.76 14.18 0.95
C SER A 61 -5.85 14.93 2.28
N GLU A 62 -6.78 14.57 3.17
CA GLU A 62 -6.86 15.14 4.52
C GLU A 62 -5.71 14.60 5.39
N SER A 63 -5.16 15.41 6.30
CA SER A 63 -3.89 15.15 7.01
C SER A 63 -3.75 13.71 7.54
N GLU A 64 -4.66 13.28 8.43
CA GLU A 64 -4.59 11.95 9.04
C GLU A 64 -4.75 10.81 8.02
N TYR A 65 -5.65 10.97 7.05
CA TYR A 65 -5.87 9.96 6.02
C TYR A 65 -4.69 9.88 5.06
N ASN A 66 -4.03 11.00 4.81
CA ASN A 66 -2.85 11.09 3.98
C ASN A 66 -1.65 10.42 4.63
N GLU A 67 -1.44 10.63 5.93
CA GLU A 67 -0.37 9.96 6.68
C GLU A 67 -0.53 8.44 6.64
N VAL A 68 -1.73 7.93 6.89
CA VAL A 68 -2.00 6.48 6.85
C VAL A 68 -1.97 5.94 5.42
N PHE A 69 -2.31 6.76 4.42
CA PHE A 69 -2.09 6.44 3.02
C PHE A 69 -0.59 6.26 2.72
N GLN A 70 0.25 7.19 3.19
CA GLN A 70 1.69 7.14 3.00
C GLN A 70 2.28 5.90 3.69
N HIS A 71 1.85 5.57 4.90
CA HIS A 71 2.25 4.34 5.57
C HIS A 71 1.98 3.09 4.72
N LEU A 72 0.82 2.99 4.07
CA LEU A 72 0.50 1.84 3.21
C LEU A 72 1.43 1.80 2.00
N LEU A 73 1.62 2.93 1.34
CA LEU A 73 2.50 3.04 0.17
C LEU A 73 3.94 2.69 0.52
N THR A 74 4.46 3.18 1.65
CA THR A 74 5.81 2.89 2.13
C THR A 74 5.99 1.40 2.43
N LEU A 75 5.03 0.76 3.09
CA LEU A 75 5.08 -0.68 3.33
C LEU A 75 5.10 -1.46 2.02
N ASP A 76 4.26 -1.09 1.05
CA ASP A 76 4.23 -1.73 -0.25
C ASP A 76 5.58 -1.58 -0.99
N VAL A 77 6.18 -0.40 -0.98
CA VAL A 77 7.52 -0.14 -1.58
C VAL A 77 8.61 -0.96 -0.89
N ILE A 78 8.68 -0.95 0.44
CA ILE A 78 9.67 -1.71 1.21
C ILE A 78 9.54 -3.20 0.90
N SER A 79 8.32 -3.70 0.86
CA SER A 79 8.08 -5.12 0.59
C SER A 79 8.38 -5.49 -0.87
N ILE A 80 8.16 -4.60 -1.85
CA ILE A 80 8.61 -4.79 -3.24
C ILE A 80 10.14 -4.87 -3.31
N LEU A 81 10.83 -3.89 -2.72
CA LEU A 81 12.29 -3.83 -2.73
C LEU A 81 12.89 -5.04 -2.00
N GLY A 82 12.35 -5.40 -0.83
CA GLY A 82 12.79 -6.54 -0.03
C GLY A 82 12.60 -7.87 -0.74
N SER A 83 11.44 -8.07 -1.36
CA SER A 83 11.18 -9.28 -2.16
C SER A 83 12.12 -9.36 -3.36
N SER A 84 12.36 -8.25 -4.04
CA SER A 84 13.25 -8.19 -5.20
C SER A 84 14.71 -8.44 -4.81
N ALA A 85 15.19 -7.82 -3.73
CA ALA A 85 16.52 -8.01 -3.17
C ALA A 85 16.75 -9.48 -2.77
N HIS A 86 15.78 -10.09 -2.09
CA HIS A 86 15.81 -11.50 -1.72
C HIS A 86 15.90 -12.43 -2.93
N LEU A 87 15.05 -12.22 -3.95
CA LEU A 87 15.04 -13.02 -5.17
C LEU A 87 16.34 -12.89 -5.98
N LEU A 88 16.98 -11.72 -5.94
CA LEU A 88 18.22 -11.43 -6.67
C LEU A 88 19.48 -11.79 -5.86
N GLY A 89 19.35 -12.19 -4.60
CA GLY A 89 20.49 -12.42 -3.71
C GLY A 89 21.33 -11.15 -3.46
N LYS A 90 20.71 -9.97 -3.54
CA LYS A 90 21.36 -8.66 -3.36
C LYS A 90 20.86 -7.98 -2.09
N PRO A 91 21.64 -7.10 -1.45
CA PRO A 91 21.14 -6.29 -0.34
C PRO A 91 20.05 -5.32 -0.82
N LEU A 92 19.23 -4.85 0.13
CA LEU A 92 18.32 -3.74 -0.11
C LEU A 92 19.13 -2.51 -0.55
N PRO A 93 18.70 -1.79 -1.60
CA PRO A 93 19.31 -0.52 -2.00
C PRO A 93 19.09 0.60 -0.98
#